data_AF-A0A382A1D6-F1
#
_entry.id   AF-A0A382A1D6-F1
#
_cell.length_a   1.000
_cell.length_b   1.000
_cell.length_c   1.000
_cell.angle_alpha   90.00
_cell.angle_beta   90.00
_cell.angle_gamma   90.00
#
_symmetry.space_group_name_H-M   'P 1'
#
loop_
_entity.id
_entity.type
_entity.pdbx_description
1 polymer ?
#
loop_
_entity_poly.entity_id
_entity_poly.type
_entity_poly.pdbx_seq_one_letter_code
_entity_poly.pdbx_strand_id
1 'polypeptide(L)'
;IDFLFREHGLNCIIKLNPTLLGKDRVHQLLNDIMGYEDVQVPDEAFANDTSWEQAQGFVERLGETAKSLGLGFGVKFNNTLIVENHRDFFPETEKVMYLSGTPLHVLGINLVLQFRERFGDQFPISFSAGIDKTNFADAVALGLTPITVCSDLLKVGGYSRSSAYFKELNSRMDKLGVSDIESYILKAYGNAEKALENIGLGSGNATGDAYRKVLENGAELRKAAGDNVFQQLISEIRLLNTKTYVKEVSTHARYGFEKNSTPPRKVGTMLELFDCLTCDKCIPVCPNDANFALKISPCETEILEFKQNNSGWSVHVRDTLKLEKKYQIANFADFCNECGNCDIFCPEDGGPFLLKPRFFGTKESFQKFTNHDGFFLEHNTETVFGRFDGKEYRVSVTGDFVNYSGPDFDIQFSKNDPENTIAGEAKSSVSFLNYEIMQMMRTAISDTGSGSYVSVT
;
A
#
# COMPACT_ATOMS: atom_id res chain seq x y z
N ILE A 1 27.34 8.40 13.93
CA ILE A 1 27.36 9.72 13.26
C ILE A 1 28.65 10.47 13.53
N ASP A 2 29.04 10.69 14.79
CA ASP A 2 30.31 11.38 15.11
C ASP A 2 31.53 10.75 14.41
N PHE A 3 31.62 9.41 14.41
CA PHE A 3 32.62 8.66 13.63
C PHE A 3 32.58 8.98 12.12
N LEU A 4 31.39 9.09 11.51
CA LEU A 4 31.24 9.41 10.08
C LEU A 4 31.72 10.84 9.77
N PHE A 5 31.52 11.77 10.71
CA PHE A 5 32.05 13.12 10.57
C PHE A 5 33.57 13.16 10.70
N ARG A 6 34.12 12.57 11.77
CA ARG A 6 35.54 12.72 12.12
C ARG A 6 36.47 11.86 11.28
N GLU A 7 36.09 10.61 11.05
CA GLU A 7 36.96 9.64 10.38
C GLU A 7 36.73 9.59 8.86
N HIS A 8 35.54 9.94 8.40
CA HIS A 8 35.17 9.86 6.98
C HIS A 8 34.86 11.20 6.31
N GLY A 9 34.75 12.30 7.06
CA GLY A 9 34.47 13.62 6.49
C GLY A 9 33.13 13.71 5.76
N LEU A 10 32.12 12.93 6.17
CA LEU A 10 30.84 12.82 5.46
C LEU A 10 29.77 13.76 6.03
N ASN A 11 29.01 14.42 5.15
CA ASN A 11 27.76 15.08 5.53
C ASN A 11 26.74 14.04 6.00
N CYS A 12 26.01 14.31 7.08
CA CYS A 12 25.10 13.32 7.68
C CYS A 12 23.68 13.86 7.87
N ILE A 13 22.68 13.03 7.62
CA ILE A 13 21.27 13.28 7.94
C ILE A 13 20.77 12.18 8.86
N ILE A 14 20.10 12.52 9.96
CA ILE A 14 19.52 11.54 10.89
C ILE A 14 18.01 11.43 10.63
N LYS A 15 17.53 10.20 10.44
CA LYS A 15 16.10 9.92 10.31
C LYS A 15 15.47 9.79 11.71
N LEU A 16 14.39 10.51 11.94
CA LEU A 16 13.71 10.60 13.23
C LEU A 16 12.32 9.95 13.18
N ASN A 17 11.88 9.40 14.31
CA ASN A 17 10.62 8.68 14.44
C ASN A 17 9.46 9.62 14.81
N PRO A 18 8.23 9.31 14.39
CA PRO A 18 7.03 10.10 14.71
C PRO A 18 6.70 10.13 16.21
N THR A 19 7.19 9.16 16.98
CA THR A 19 7.04 9.06 18.46
C THR A 19 7.59 10.27 19.21
N LEU A 20 8.49 11.05 18.60
CA LEU A 20 9.01 12.31 19.15
C LEU A 20 7.95 13.38 19.38
N LEU A 21 6.77 13.28 18.76
CA LEU A 21 5.62 14.13 19.09
C LEU A 21 5.10 13.92 20.51
N GLY A 22 5.44 12.80 21.14
CA GLY A 22 4.90 12.37 22.42
C GLY A 22 3.58 11.62 22.27
N LYS A 23 3.31 10.77 23.26
CA LYS A 23 2.17 9.85 23.29
C LYS A 23 0.83 10.56 23.10
N ASP A 24 0.53 11.55 23.95
CA ASP A 24 -0.75 12.24 23.95
C ASP A 24 -1.04 12.93 22.61
N ARG A 25 -0.03 13.56 22.01
CA ARG A 25 -0.19 14.27 20.74
C ARG A 25 -0.36 13.31 19.56
N VAL A 26 0.33 12.17 19.58
CA VAL A 26 0.14 11.12 18.56
C VAL A 26 -1.28 10.56 18.64
N HIS A 27 -1.76 10.20 19.83
CA HIS A 27 -3.13 9.69 20.00
C HIS A 27 -4.19 10.71 19.60
N GLN A 28 -4.03 11.97 20.02
CA GLN A 28 -4.95 13.03 19.66
C GLN A 28 -5.06 13.21 18.13
N LEU A 29 -3.92 13.22 17.43
CA LEU A 29 -3.94 13.39 15.97
C LEU A 29 -4.44 12.14 15.27
N LEU A 30 -3.93 10.96 15.64
CA LEU A 30 -4.18 9.70 14.94
C LEU A 30 -5.58 9.15 15.20
N ASN A 31 -5.97 9.09 16.46
CA ASN A 31 -7.22 8.47 16.88
C ASN A 31 -8.34 9.52 16.93
N ASP A 32 -8.19 10.60 17.71
CA ASP A 32 -9.31 11.54 17.96
C ASP A 32 -9.66 12.40 16.73
N ILE A 33 -8.65 12.90 16.01
CA ILE A 33 -8.84 13.81 14.87
C ILE A 33 -8.98 13.04 13.55
N MET A 34 -8.02 12.16 13.26
CA MET A 34 -8.02 11.41 12.00
C MET A 34 -8.93 10.18 12.03
N GLY A 35 -9.29 9.67 13.20
CA GLY A 35 -10.31 8.62 13.30
C GLY A 35 -9.82 7.18 13.18
N TYR A 36 -8.51 6.93 13.27
CA TYR A 36 -7.96 5.58 13.15
C TYR A 36 -8.05 4.83 14.48
N GLU A 37 -9.27 4.55 14.96
CA GLU A 37 -9.53 3.92 16.27
C GLU A 37 -8.98 2.49 16.37
N ASP A 38 -8.85 1.78 15.25
CA ASP A 38 -8.30 0.42 15.14
C ASP A 38 -6.76 0.40 15.11
N VAL A 39 -6.12 1.56 15.00
CA VAL A 39 -4.66 1.70 14.95
C VAL A 39 -4.13 2.13 16.32
N GLN A 40 -3.59 1.16 17.05
CA GLN A 40 -3.04 1.36 18.39
C GLN A 40 -1.51 1.47 18.35
N VAL A 41 -0.95 2.50 18.98
CA VAL A 41 0.50 2.66 19.14
C VAL A 41 0.87 2.14 20.52
N PRO A 42 1.70 1.08 20.64
CA PRO A 42 2.03 0.51 21.94
C PRO A 42 2.87 1.47 22.77
N ASP A 43 2.68 1.47 24.10
CA ASP A 43 3.42 2.35 25.03
C ASP A 43 4.93 2.12 24.96
N GLU A 44 5.33 0.89 24.70
CA GLU A 44 6.72 0.50 24.50
C GLU A 44 7.37 1.21 23.31
N ALA A 45 6.60 1.61 22.28
CA ALA A 45 7.14 2.38 21.16
C ALA A 45 7.66 3.74 21.64
N PHE A 46 6.98 4.40 22.58
CA PHE A 46 7.44 5.68 23.13
C PHE A 46 8.56 5.50 24.16
N ALA A 47 8.56 4.40 24.91
CA ALA A 47 9.58 4.13 25.92
C ALA A 47 10.93 3.70 25.33
N ASN A 48 10.90 2.93 24.24
CA ASN A 48 12.10 2.39 23.60
C ASN A 48 12.71 3.33 22.55
N ASP A 49 11.88 4.17 21.93
CA ASP A 49 12.36 5.17 20.99
C ASP A 49 13.11 6.31 21.68
N THR A 50 13.85 7.06 20.87
CA THR A 50 14.47 8.32 21.31
C THR A 50 13.40 9.27 21.85
N SER A 51 13.59 9.77 23.08
CA SER A 51 12.77 10.85 23.65
C SER A 51 13.07 12.21 23.00
N TRP A 52 12.14 13.15 23.13
CA TRP A 52 12.32 14.51 22.61
C TRP A 52 13.55 15.21 23.19
N GLU A 53 13.81 15.05 24.49
CA GLU A 53 14.97 15.63 25.19
C GLU A 53 16.28 15.06 24.65
N GLN A 54 16.35 13.74 24.44
CA GLN A 54 17.51 13.09 23.84
C GLN A 54 17.72 13.55 22.40
N ALA A 55 16.66 13.63 21.59
CA ALA A 55 16.71 14.12 20.23
C ALA A 55 17.27 15.53 20.17
N GLN A 56 16.79 16.42 21.04
CA GLN A 56 17.31 17.78 21.12
C GLN A 56 18.81 17.79 21.43
N GLY A 57 19.20 17.03 22.45
CA GLY A 57 20.59 16.98 22.91
C GLY A 57 21.56 16.47 21.85
N PHE A 58 21.22 15.42 21.09
CA PHE A 58 22.13 14.97 20.03
C PHE A 58 22.09 15.85 18.78
N VAL A 59 20.95 16.45 18.42
CA VAL A 59 20.85 17.34 17.24
C VAL A 59 21.75 18.55 17.43
N GLU A 60 21.73 19.15 18.62
CA GLU A 60 22.58 20.30 18.98
C GLU A 60 24.07 19.93 18.91
N ARG A 61 24.49 18.87 19.64
CA ARG A 61 25.89 18.42 19.65
C ARG A 61 26.43 18.03 18.27
N LEU A 62 25.63 17.30 17.49
CA LEU A 62 26.04 16.85 16.15
C LEU A 62 26.06 18.02 15.16
N GLY A 63 25.15 18.97 15.29
CA GLY A 63 25.17 20.22 14.54
C GLY A 63 26.43 21.05 14.81
N GLU A 64 26.81 21.21 16.08
CA GLU A 64 28.05 21.89 16.47
C GLU A 64 29.28 21.16 15.93
N THR A 65 29.30 19.82 16.05
CA THR A 65 30.40 18.99 15.53
C THR A 65 30.55 19.17 14.03
N ALA A 66 29.47 19.03 13.26
CA ALA A 66 29.49 19.20 11.82
C ALA A 66 29.98 20.61 11.44
N LYS A 67 29.48 21.66 12.11
CA LYS A 67 29.91 23.04 11.90
C LYS A 67 31.41 23.23 12.16
N SER A 68 31.94 22.64 13.24
CA SER A 68 33.38 22.74 13.57
C SER A 68 34.28 22.08 12.53
N LEU A 69 33.74 21.11 11.78
CA LEU A 69 34.43 20.37 10.72
C LEU A 69 34.14 20.91 9.31
N GLY A 70 33.31 21.95 9.17
CA GLY A 70 32.87 22.45 7.87
C GLY A 70 31.96 21.48 7.09
N LEU A 71 31.29 20.56 7.79
CA LEU A 71 30.38 19.56 7.22
C LEU A 71 28.91 19.96 7.42
N GLY A 72 28.05 19.43 6.56
CA GLY A 72 26.60 19.54 6.63
C GLY A 72 25.97 18.50 7.55
N PHE A 73 24.98 18.95 8.33
CA PHE A 73 24.15 18.10 9.18
C PHE A 73 22.68 18.45 8.98
N GLY A 74 21.80 17.46 8.99
CA GLY A 74 20.36 17.66 8.87
C GLY A 74 19.54 16.53 9.49
N VAL A 75 18.23 16.64 9.37
CA VAL A 75 17.28 15.63 9.87
C VAL A 75 16.32 15.17 8.78
N LYS A 76 15.75 13.98 8.96
CA LYS A 76 14.74 13.42 8.06
C LYS A 76 13.50 13.01 8.83
N PHE A 77 12.36 13.58 8.44
CA PHE A 77 11.04 13.33 9.03
C PHE A 77 10.12 12.62 8.01
N ASN A 78 9.54 11.44 8.24
CA ASN A 78 9.63 10.58 9.41
C ASN A 78 10.04 9.16 9.00
N ASN A 79 10.38 8.35 10.00
CA ASN A 79 10.29 6.90 9.87
C ASN A 79 8.83 6.42 9.93
N THR A 80 8.61 5.11 9.74
CA THR A 80 7.32 4.48 9.99
C THR A 80 6.93 4.59 11.47
N LEU A 81 5.62 4.52 11.77
CA LEU A 81 5.12 4.46 13.14
C LEU A 81 4.86 3.00 13.50
N ILE A 82 5.42 2.54 14.62
CA ILE A 82 5.10 1.22 15.17
C ILE A 82 3.66 1.22 15.69
N VAL A 83 2.90 0.21 15.34
CA VAL A 83 1.52 0.00 15.78
C VAL A 83 1.30 -1.47 16.15
N GLU A 84 0.31 -1.77 16.96
CA GLU A 84 -0.03 -3.16 17.33
C GLU A 84 -0.46 -3.95 16.10
N ASN A 85 0.07 -5.16 15.97
CA ASN A 85 -0.43 -6.12 15.00
C ASN A 85 -1.67 -6.81 15.56
N HIS A 86 -2.84 -6.45 15.03
CA HIS A 86 -4.14 -7.00 15.45
C HIS A 86 -4.73 -8.01 14.46
N ARG A 87 -4.01 -8.34 13.38
CA ARG A 87 -4.45 -9.28 12.34
C ARG A 87 -3.65 -10.58 12.40
N ASP A 88 -4.22 -11.63 11.84
CA ASP A 88 -3.69 -12.99 11.78
C ASP A 88 -2.75 -13.26 10.59
N PHE A 89 -2.34 -12.21 9.87
CA PHE A 89 -1.47 -12.33 8.70
C PHE A 89 0.00 -12.63 9.06
N PHE A 90 0.55 -11.95 10.07
CA PHE A 90 1.91 -12.19 10.52
C PHE A 90 1.95 -13.37 11.50
N PRO A 91 3.13 -14.02 11.72
CA PRO A 91 3.27 -15.02 12.76
C PRO A 91 2.79 -14.48 14.11
N GLU A 92 2.17 -15.32 14.94
CA GLU A 92 1.66 -14.93 16.28
C GLU A 92 2.74 -14.31 17.19
N THR A 93 4.02 -14.60 16.93
CA THR A 93 5.16 -14.01 17.63
C THR A 93 5.36 -12.52 17.31
N GLU A 94 4.87 -12.05 16.17
CA GLU A 94 5.01 -10.67 15.72
C GLU A 94 3.85 -9.82 16.23
N LYS A 95 4.11 -9.09 17.32
CA LYS A 95 3.11 -8.30 18.04
C LYS A 95 2.91 -6.90 17.47
N VAL A 96 3.79 -6.45 16.58
CA VAL A 96 3.77 -5.09 16.04
C VAL A 96 3.89 -5.07 14.52
N MET A 97 3.41 -4.00 13.91
CA MET A 97 3.56 -3.71 12.49
C MET A 97 3.91 -2.23 12.29
N TYR A 98 4.19 -1.84 11.05
CA TYR A 98 4.70 -0.50 10.73
C TYR A 98 3.71 0.27 9.85
N LEU A 99 3.09 1.29 10.42
CA LEU A 99 2.20 2.21 9.73
C LEU A 99 3.00 3.16 8.82
N SER A 100 2.52 3.30 7.59
CA SER A 100 3.01 4.27 6.61
C SER A 100 1.85 4.96 5.88
N GLY A 101 2.17 5.89 4.98
CA GLY A 101 1.15 6.55 4.14
C GLY A 101 0.50 7.76 4.79
N THR A 102 -0.77 7.99 4.44
CA THR A 102 -1.51 9.23 4.69
C THR A 102 -1.47 9.73 6.15
N PRO A 103 -1.66 8.90 7.19
CA PRO A 103 -1.67 9.38 8.58
C PRO A 103 -0.33 9.98 9.01
N LEU A 104 0.78 9.40 8.51
CA LEU A 104 2.12 9.90 8.84
C LEU A 104 2.35 11.32 8.35
N HIS A 105 1.65 11.78 7.32
CA HIS A 105 1.83 13.15 6.84
C HIS A 105 1.45 14.18 7.91
N VAL A 106 0.29 14.01 8.55
CA VAL A 106 -0.21 14.91 9.60
C VAL A 106 0.74 14.90 10.80
N LEU A 107 1.16 13.71 11.24
CA LEU A 107 2.13 13.54 12.31
C LEU A 107 3.49 14.18 11.94
N GLY A 108 3.99 13.93 10.73
CA GLY A 108 5.26 14.46 10.26
C GLY A 108 5.30 15.98 10.18
N ILE A 109 4.24 16.60 9.68
CA ILE A 109 4.17 18.06 9.61
C ILE A 109 4.06 18.70 11.00
N ASN A 110 3.30 18.10 11.92
CA ASN A 110 3.27 18.55 13.32
C ASN A 110 4.65 18.42 13.98
N LEU A 111 5.40 17.33 13.70
CA LEU A 111 6.74 17.15 14.24
C LEU A 111 7.74 18.14 13.65
N VAL A 112 7.61 18.48 12.36
CA VAL A 112 8.38 19.55 11.72
C VAL A 112 8.16 20.89 12.42
N LEU A 113 6.93 21.20 12.85
CA LEU A 113 6.66 22.41 13.65
C LEU A 113 7.38 22.38 14.99
N GLN A 114 7.22 21.31 15.77
CA GLN A 114 7.88 21.15 17.07
C GLN A 114 9.42 21.25 16.94
N PHE A 115 9.98 20.70 15.86
CA PHE A 115 11.39 20.81 15.55
C PHE A 115 11.82 22.25 15.22
N ARG A 116 11.06 22.94 14.37
CA ARG A 116 11.33 24.33 13.98
C ARG A 116 11.13 25.32 15.13
N GLU A 117 10.25 25.03 16.09
CA GLU A 117 10.11 25.83 17.31
C GLU A 117 11.35 25.77 18.20
N ARG A 118 12.08 24.64 18.20
CA ARG A 118 13.33 24.49 18.97
C ARG A 118 14.58 24.97 18.21
N PHE A 119 14.69 24.64 16.93
CA PHE A 119 15.91 24.79 16.14
C PHE A 119 15.83 25.84 15.03
N GLY A 120 14.67 26.47 14.82
CA GLY A 120 14.44 27.34 13.67
C GLY A 120 14.67 26.60 12.35
N ASP A 121 15.16 27.32 11.33
CA ASP A 121 15.56 26.75 10.03
C ASP A 121 17.07 26.44 9.98
N GLN A 122 17.71 26.23 11.14
CA GLN A 122 19.16 26.01 11.24
C GLN A 122 19.60 24.73 10.53
N PHE A 123 18.77 23.67 10.57
CA PHE A 123 19.10 22.37 10.01
C PHE A 123 18.19 22.06 8.82
N PRO A 124 18.75 21.65 7.67
CA PRO A 124 17.95 21.18 6.54
C PRO A 124 17.12 19.95 6.94
N ILE A 125 15.89 19.90 6.44
CA ILE A 125 14.92 18.84 6.72
C ILE A 125 14.60 18.10 5.42
N SER A 126 15.01 16.84 5.33
CA SER A 126 14.45 15.90 4.35
C SER A 126 13.10 15.37 4.84
N PHE A 127 12.17 15.09 3.91
CA PHE A 127 10.83 14.63 4.29
C PHE A 127 10.39 13.34 3.59
N SER A 128 9.70 12.48 4.32
CA SER A 128 9.21 11.16 3.92
C SER A 128 8.06 10.73 4.83
N ALA A 129 6.86 11.25 4.56
CA ALA A 129 5.68 10.91 5.35
C ALA A 129 4.40 11.24 4.56
N GLY A 130 3.75 10.20 4.05
CA GLY A 130 2.44 10.31 3.37
C GLY A 130 2.37 11.30 2.21
N ILE A 131 3.48 11.52 1.50
CA ILE A 131 3.51 12.43 0.35
C ILE A 131 2.73 11.86 -0.83
N ASP A 132 1.87 12.69 -1.41
CA ASP A 132 1.13 12.41 -2.63
C ASP A 132 0.96 13.70 -3.46
N LYS A 133 0.23 13.61 -4.58
CA LYS A 133 0.01 14.74 -5.49
C LYS A 133 -0.62 15.98 -4.85
N THR A 134 -1.32 15.82 -3.73
CA THR A 134 -2.12 16.89 -3.13
C THR A 134 -1.39 17.64 -2.02
N ASN A 135 -0.33 17.06 -1.42
CA ASN A 135 0.49 17.72 -0.39
C ASN A 135 1.95 17.95 -0.82
N PHE A 136 2.40 17.41 -1.96
CA PHE A 136 3.77 17.60 -2.44
C PHE A 136 4.14 19.08 -2.57
N ALA A 137 3.27 19.89 -3.18
CA ALA A 137 3.52 21.32 -3.36
C ALA A 137 3.58 22.08 -2.02
N ASP A 138 2.90 21.60 -0.98
CA ASP A 138 2.99 22.17 0.36
C ASP A 138 4.35 21.86 0.99
N ALA A 139 4.79 20.61 0.93
CA ALA A 139 6.10 20.21 1.42
C ALA A 139 7.25 21.00 0.76
N VAL A 140 7.13 21.30 -0.54
CA VAL A 140 8.05 22.19 -1.26
C VAL A 140 8.01 23.61 -0.70
N ALA A 141 6.82 24.17 -0.46
CA ALA A 141 6.64 25.51 0.10
C ALA A 141 7.18 25.64 1.55
N LEU A 142 7.27 24.53 2.27
CA LEU A 142 7.90 24.46 3.58
C LEU A 142 9.44 24.40 3.51
N GLY A 143 10.03 24.28 2.32
CA GLY A 143 11.48 24.13 2.15
C GLY A 143 12.00 22.74 2.56
N LEU A 144 11.13 21.72 2.58
CA LEU A 144 11.56 20.35 2.88
C LEU A 144 12.30 19.78 1.68
N THR A 145 13.56 19.38 1.85
CA THR A 145 14.38 18.86 0.76
C THR A 145 15.49 17.90 1.24
N PRO A 146 15.69 16.76 0.56
CA PRO A 146 14.83 16.20 -0.48
C PRO A 146 13.52 15.65 0.08
N ILE A 147 12.46 15.66 -0.75
CA ILE A 147 11.18 14.99 -0.48
C ILE A 147 11.23 13.59 -1.11
N THR A 148 10.90 12.57 -0.34
CA THR A 148 10.97 11.15 -0.75
C THR A 148 9.63 10.45 -0.55
N VAL A 149 9.24 9.61 -1.51
CA VAL A 149 7.89 9.00 -1.59
C VAL A 149 8.01 7.48 -1.72
N CYS A 150 7.15 6.74 -1.02
CA CYS A 150 7.07 5.27 -1.10
C CYS A 150 5.62 4.80 -1.18
N SER A 151 4.83 4.96 -0.11
CA SER A 151 3.46 4.40 -0.01
C SER A 151 2.53 4.83 -1.15
N ASP A 152 2.68 6.05 -1.69
CA ASP A 152 1.86 6.48 -2.83
C ASP A 152 2.27 5.78 -4.14
N LEU A 153 3.57 5.52 -4.34
CA LEU A 153 4.09 4.83 -5.53
C LEU A 153 3.76 3.33 -5.54
N LEU A 154 3.45 2.73 -4.39
CA LEU A 154 3.00 1.34 -4.29
C LEU A 154 1.50 1.17 -4.64
N LYS A 155 0.77 2.27 -4.81
CA LYS A 155 -0.64 2.24 -5.23
C LYS A 155 -0.76 2.11 -6.75
N VAL A 156 -1.97 1.81 -7.21
CA VAL A 156 -2.35 1.75 -8.62
C VAL A 156 -1.84 2.96 -9.39
N GLY A 157 -1.18 2.68 -10.52
CA GLY A 157 -0.46 3.65 -11.35
C GLY A 157 1.06 3.66 -11.12
N GLY A 158 1.55 3.11 -10.00
CA GLY A 158 2.98 2.93 -9.77
C GLY A 158 3.78 4.24 -9.86
N TYR A 159 4.91 4.20 -10.56
CA TYR A 159 5.76 5.37 -10.81
C TYR A 159 5.10 6.48 -11.64
N SER A 160 4.09 6.17 -12.47
CA SER A 160 3.42 7.19 -13.31
C SER A 160 2.69 8.25 -12.48
N ARG A 161 2.34 7.92 -11.23
CA ARG A 161 1.73 8.82 -10.26
C ARG A 161 2.59 10.05 -9.97
N SER A 162 3.92 9.92 -10.06
CA SER A 162 4.87 11.02 -9.83
C SER A 162 4.63 12.23 -10.74
N SER A 163 4.13 12.01 -11.96
CA SER A 163 3.79 13.09 -12.90
C SER A 163 2.75 14.06 -12.34
N ALA A 164 1.82 13.56 -11.50
CA ALA A 164 0.78 14.39 -10.90
C ALA A 164 1.34 15.34 -9.82
N TYR A 165 2.48 15.01 -9.22
CA TYR A 165 3.10 15.84 -8.17
C TYR A 165 3.62 17.15 -8.78
N PHE A 166 4.33 17.03 -9.90
CA PHE A 166 4.86 18.17 -10.63
C PHE A 166 3.76 18.96 -11.34
N LYS A 167 2.70 18.30 -11.85
CA LYS A 167 1.54 19.02 -12.41
C LYS A 167 0.89 19.94 -11.39
N GLU A 168 0.67 19.47 -10.16
CA GLU A 168 0.11 20.30 -9.09
C GLU A 168 1.06 21.43 -8.69
N LEU A 169 2.35 21.14 -8.49
CA LEU A 169 3.35 22.16 -8.17
C LEU A 169 3.42 23.24 -9.26
N ASN A 170 3.54 22.85 -10.53
CA ASN A 170 3.58 23.78 -11.66
C ASN A 170 2.30 24.63 -11.71
N SER A 171 1.12 24.02 -11.52
CA SER A 171 -0.15 24.77 -11.51
C SER A 171 -0.18 25.84 -10.42
N ARG A 172 0.37 25.57 -9.23
CA ARG A 172 0.46 26.56 -8.14
C ARG A 172 1.52 27.63 -8.42
N MET A 173 2.65 27.25 -9.00
CA MET A 173 3.70 28.19 -9.42
C MET A 173 3.19 29.15 -10.51
N ASP A 174 2.47 28.65 -11.52
CA ASP A 174 1.86 29.46 -12.57
C ASP A 174 0.87 30.49 -12.01
N LYS A 175 0.01 30.08 -11.06
CA LYS A 175 -0.95 30.98 -10.38
C LYS A 175 -0.26 32.11 -9.61
N LEU A 176 0.96 31.86 -9.11
CA LEU A 176 1.76 32.84 -8.38
C LEU A 176 2.73 33.63 -9.28
N GLY A 177 2.78 33.29 -10.57
CA GLY A 177 3.68 33.88 -11.56
C GLY A 177 5.16 33.66 -11.23
N VAL A 178 5.53 32.47 -10.75
CA VAL A 178 6.90 32.12 -10.37
C VAL A 178 7.42 30.93 -11.17
N SER A 179 8.72 30.90 -11.44
CA SER A 179 9.37 29.85 -12.26
C SER A 179 10.47 29.08 -11.52
N ASP A 180 10.73 29.41 -10.26
CA ASP A 180 11.71 28.74 -9.40
C ASP A 180 11.15 28.45 -8.00
N ILE A 181 11.78 27.48 -7.31
CA ILE A 181 11.33 27.00 -6.00
C ILE A 181 11.46 28.06 -4.90
N GLU A 182 12.45 28.93 -4.98
CA GLU A 182 12.66 29.93 -3.93
C GLU A 182 11.56 30.99 -3.99
N SER A 183 11.28 31.51 -5.18
CA SER A 183 10.13 32.39 -5.44
C SER A 183 8.80 31.75 -5.04
N TYR A 184 8.65 30.44 -5.27
CA TYR A 184 7.48 29.70 -4.82
C TYR A 184 7.36 29.64 -3.30
N ILE A 185 8.43 29.29 -2.56
CA ILE A 185 8.45 29.31 -1.08
C ILE A 185 8.04 30.68 -0.54
N LEU A 186 8.56 31.76 -1.14
CA LEU A 186 8.27 33.14 -0.71
C LEU A 186 6.78 33.50 -0.84
N LYS A 187 6.11 33.02 -1.89
CA LYS A 187 4.72 33.40 -2.21
C LYS A 187 3.65 32.40 -1.78
N ALA A 188 3.99 31.13 -1.59
CA ALA A 188 3.03 30.02 -1.48
C ALA A 188 1.91 30.22 -0.44
N TYR A 189 2.23 30.79 0.72
CA TYR A 189 1.27 31.03 1.80
C TYR A 189 1.02 32.52 2.10
N GLY A 190 1.53 33.43 1.25
CA GLY A 190 1.34 34.87 1.46
C GLY A 190 2.02 35.45 2.71
N ASN A 191 3.02 34.75 3.27
CA ASN A 191 3.70 35.16 4.51
C ASN A 191 4.82 36.18 4.30
N ALA A 192 5.08 36.63 3.07
CA ALA A 192 6.25 37.45 2.74
C ALA A 192 6.31 38.78 3.51
N GLU A 193 5.18 39.50 3.61
CA GLU A 193 5.15 40.77 4.35
C GLU A 193 5.42 40.55 5.84
N LYS A 194 4.82 39.51 6.43
CA LYS A 194 5.04 39.20 7.84
C LYS A 194 6.49 38.81 8.12
N ALA A 195 7.12 38.10 7.19
CA ALA A 195 8.52 37.76 7.30
C ALA A 195 9.43 38.99 7.22
N LEU A 196 9.15 39.93 6.30
CA LEU A 196 9.86 41.20 6.19
C LEU A 196 9.79 42.00 7.50
N GLU A 197 8.61 42.07 8.12
CA GLU A 197 8.46 42.69 9.45
C GLU A 197 9.34 42.00 10.51
N ASN A 198 9.28 40.67 10.59
CA ASN A 198 9.99 39.89 11.60
C ASN A 198 11.52 40.03 11.50
N ILE A 199 12.07 40.24 10.30
CA ILE A 199 13.50 40.47 10.09
C ILE A 199 13.91 41.96 10.11
N GLY A 200 13.00 42.88 10.49
CA GLY A 200 13.29 44.31 10.61
C GLY A 200 13.28 45.08 9.29
N LEU A 201 12.69 44.52 8.24
CA LEU A 201 12.55 45.11 6.90
C LEU A 201 11.09 45.47 6.58
N GLY A 202 10.32 45.86 7.59
CA GLY A 202 8.92 46.30 7.47
C GLY A 202 8.75 47.60 6.66
N SER A 203 7.57 48.22 6.78
CA SER A 203 7.23 49.45 6.03
C SER A 203 8.23 50.58 6.32
N GLY A 204 8.65 51.31 5.27
CA GLY A 204 9.60 52.42 5.37
C GLY A 204 11.07 52.02 5.35
N ASN A 205 11.37 50.71 5.30
CA ASN A 205 12.72 50.22 5.05
C ASN A 205 12.99 50.14 3.54
N ALA A 206 14.00 50.85 3.04
CA ALA A 206 14.34 50.89 1.61
C ALA A 206 14.64 49.51 1.00
N THR A 207 15.29 48.61 1.75
CA THR A 207 15.55 47.22 1.34
C THR A 207 14.25 46.41 1.32
N GLY A 208 13.39 46.58 2.32
CA GLY A 208 12.04 45.98 2.34
C GLY A 208 11.17 46.43 1.16
N ASP A 209 11.19 47.72 0.84
CA ASP A 209 10.44 48.30 -0.29
C ASP A 209 10.96 47.79 -1.64
N ALA A 210 12.28 47.61 -1.78
CA ALA A 210 12.86 46.96 -2.96
C ALA A 210 12.35 45.52 -3.10
N TYR A 211 12.24 44.77 -1.99
CA TYR A 211 11.69 43.41 -1.99
C TYR A 211 10.23 43.34 -2.39
N ARG A 212 9.38 44.23 -1.85
CA ARG A 212 7.95 44.28 -2.23
C ARG A 212 7.81 44.45 -3.75
N LYS A 213 8.56 45.37 -4.34
CA LYS A 213 8.59 45.59 -5.80
C LYS A 213 9.07 44.36 -6.58
N VAL A 214 10.03 43.61 -6.06
CA VAL A 214 10.55 42.40 -6.74
C VAL A 214 9.58 41.23 -6.62
N LEU A 215 8.94 41.06 -5.47
CA LEU A 215 7.87 40.06 -5.25
C LEU A 215 6.67 40.33 -6.18
N GLU A 216 6.35 41.59 -6.46
CA GLU A 216 5.31 41.99 -7.41
C GLU A 216 5.72 41.71 -8.87
N ASN A 217 6.94 42.05 -9.26
CA ASN A 217 7.39 42.03 -10.67
C ASN A 217 8.05 40.72 -11.12
N GLY A 218 8.26 39.75 -10.22
CA GLY A 218 8.81 38.42 -10.58
C GLY A 218 10.28 38.42 -11.01
N ALA A 219 11.07 39.42 -10.59
CA ALA A 219 12.50 39.49 -10.88
C ALA A 219 13.35 38.59 -9.95
N GLU A 220 14.64 38.40 -10.26
CA GLU A 220 15.57 37.60 -9.45
C GLU A 220 15.75 38.19 -8.04
N LEU A 221 15.05 37.60 -7.06
CA LEU A 221 15.04 37.99 -5.65
C LEU A 221 16.43 38.00 -4.99
N ARG A 222 17.33 37.09 -5.40
CA ARG A 222 18.71 37.04 -4.90
C ARG A 222 19.51 38.30 -5.25
N LYS A 223 19.34 38.86 -6.45
CA LYS A 223 20.09 40.03 -6.90
C LYS A 223 19.65 41.33 -6.21
N ALA A 224 18.41 41.40 -5.74
CA ALA A 224 17.83 42.61 -5.16
C ALA A 224 18.32 42.95 -3.74
N ALA A 225 18.89 41.98 -3.03
CA ALA A 225 18.97 42.02 -1.57
C ALA A 225 20.37 41.77 -0.97
N GLY A 226 21.28 41.21 -1.77
CA GLY A 226 22.45 40.54 -1.25
C GLY A 226 22.09 39.22 -0.56
N ASP A 227 23.01 38.26 -0.62
CA ASP A 227 22.73 36.88 -0.21
C ASP A 227 22.27 36.75 1.25
N ASN A 228 22.82 37.54 2.17
CA ASN A 228 22.52 37.44 3.60
C ASN A 228 21.06 37.76 3.94
N VAL A 229 20.50 38.84 3.38
CA VAL A 229 19.12 39.24 3.65
C VAL A 229 18.15 38.22 3.05
N PHE A 230 18.46 37.73 1.86
CA PHE A 230 17.66 36.67 1.22
C PHE A 230 17.63 35.39 2.06
N GLN A 231 18.77 34.96 2.61
CA GLN A 231 18.80 33.79 3.50
C GLN A 231 18.00 34.00 4.80
N GLN A 232 18.02 35.20 5.39
CA GLN A 232 17.19 35.50 6.56
C GLN A 232 15.71 35.49 6.21
N LEU A 233 15.32 36.10 5.09
CA LEU A 233 13.94 36.17 4.64
C LEU A 233 13.37 34.79 4.30
N ILE A 234 14.11 33.96 3.55
CA ILE A 234 13.64 32.62 3.17
C ILE A 234 13.53 31.69 4.38
N SER A 235 14.47 31.81 5.35
CA SER A 235 14.43 31.10 6.62
C SER A 235 13.15 31.45 7.40
N GLU A 236 12.88 32.75 7.58
CA GLU A 236 11.68 33.20 8.29
C GLU A 236 10.39 32.75 7.58
N ILE A 237 10.35 32.80 6.26
CA ILE A 237 9.18 32.35 5.50
C ILE A 237 8.95 30.85 5.65
N ARG A 238 10.00 30.02 5.67
CA ARG A 238 9.83 28.58 5.92
C ARG A 238 9.22 28.31 7.30
N LEU A 239 9.61 29.07 8.32
CA LEU A 239 9.03 28.97 9.66
C LEU A 239 7.55 29.38 9.67
N LEU A 240 7.21 30.50 9.04
CA LEU A 240 5.83 30.98 8.94
C LEU A 240 4.96 30.04 8.10
N ASN A 241 5.45 29.56 6.95
CA ASN A 241 4.76 28.60 6.10
C ASN A 241 4.47 27.30 6.88
N THR A 242 5.40 26.82 7.70
CA THR A 242 5.14 25.65 8.56
C THR A 242 4.01 25.90 9.53
N LYS A 243 4.02 27.04 10.23
CA LYS A 243 2.94 27.39 11.17
C LYS A 243 1.59 27.49 10.47
N THR A 244 1.54 28.05 9.25
CA THR A 244 0.32 28.10 8.45
C THR A 244 -0.14 26.70 8.05
N TYR A 245 0.74 25.91 7.44
CA TYR A 245 0.37 24.59 6.93
C TYR A 245 -0.01 23.59 8.02
N VAL A 246 0.61 23.66 9.20
CA VAL A 246 0.24 22.77 10.32
C VAL A 246 -1.20 23.01 10.77
N LYS A 247 -1.65 24.27 10.77
CA LYS A 247 -3.06 24.60 11.08
C LYS A 247 -3.98 24.00 10.02
N GLU A 248 -3.65 24.17 8.75
CA GLU A 248 -4.43 23.63 7.65
C GLU A 248 -4.48 22.10 7.69
N VAL A 249 -3.33 21.43 7.72
CA VAL A 249 -3.22 19.96 7.65
C VAL A 249 -3.92 19.27 8.82
N SER A 250 -3.91 19.89 10.01
CA SER A 250 -4.49 19.30 11.23
C SER A 250 -6.02 19.38 11.26
N THR A 251 -6.63 20.23 10.43
CA THR A 251 -8.10 20.36 10.33
C THR A 251 -8.64 20.05 8.93
N HIS A 252 -7.76 19.69 7.99
CA HIS A 252 -8.17 19.49 6.60
C HIS A 252 -9.05 18.23 6.48
N ALA A 253 -10.26 18.39 5.95
CA ALA A 253 -11.28 17.33 5.85
C ALA A 253 -10.75 16.01 5.23
N ARG A 254 -9.82 16.09 4.26
CA ARG A 254 -9.16 14.92 3.66
C ARG A 254 -8.54 13.93 4.66
N TYR A 255 -8.10 14.41 5.82
CA TYR A 255 -7.44 13.60 6.85
C TYR A 255 -8.37 13.30 8.03
N GLY A 256 -9.54 13.94 8.12
CA GLY A 256 -10.45 13.79 9.25
C GLY A 256 -11.25 12.50 9.21
N PHE A 257 -11.79 12.13 10.38
CA PHE A 257 -12.61 10.93 10.59
C PHE A 257 -13.67 10.70 9.50
N GLU A 258 -14.48 11.70 9.14
CA GLU A 258 -15.53 11.54 8.13
C GLU A 258 -15.01 10.99 6.80
N LYS A 259 -13.82 11.44 6.37
CA LYS A 259 -13.23 10.99 5.12
C LYS A 259 -12.62 9.61 5.24
N ASN A 260 -12.02 9.29 6.38
CA ASN A 260 -11.36 8.00 6.62
C ASN A 260 -12.36 6.88 6.94
N SER A 261 -13.55 7.20 7.43
CA SER A 261 -14.61 6.26 7.79
C SER A 261 -15.60 5.97 6.66
N THR A 262 -15.32 6.40 5.42
CA THR A 262 -16.18 6.08 4.27
C THR A 262 -15.98 4.61 3.85
N PRO A 263 -16.98 3.72 3.99
CA PRO A 263 -16.81 2.33 3.60
C PRO A 263 -16.70 2.19 2.07
N PRO A 264 -16.11 1.08 1.59
CA PRO A 264 -16.15 0.73 0.17
C PRO A 264 -17.56 0.71 -0.39
N ARG A 265 -17.72 1.11 -1.65
CA ARG A 265 -19.02 1.02 -2.33
C ARG A 265 -19.29 -0.42 -2.75
N LYS A 266 -20.28 -1.05 -2.11
CA LYS A 266 -20.73 -2.41 -2.38
C LYS A 266 -22.12 -2.42 -3.01
N VAL A 267 -22.43 -3.44 -3.82
CA VAL A 267 -23.74 -3.62 -4.48
C VAL A 267 -24.69 -4.52 -3.69
N GLY A 268 -24.23 -5.10 -2.58
CA GLY A 268 -25.04 -5.96 -1.70
C GLY A 268 -25.13 -7.43 -2.15
N THR A 269 -24.17 -7.92 -2.93
CA THR A 269 -24.05 -9.33 -3.31
C THR A 269 -22.72 -9.89 -2.84
N MET A 270 -22.72 -11.14 -2.36
CA MET A 270 -21.52 -11.86 -1.97
C MET A 270 -20.80 -12.39 -3.20
N LEU A 271 -19.47 -12.32 -3.20
CA LEU A 271 -18.67 -13.08 -4.15
C LEU A 271 -18.85 -14.58 -3.88
N GLU A 272 -18.85 -15.34 -4.96
CA GLU A 272 -18.73 -16.79 -4.94
C GLU A 272 -17.41 -17.21 -5.60
N LEU A 273 -17.14 -18.52 -5.63
CA LEU A 273 -15.96 -19.07 -6.31
C LEU A 273 -15.94 -18.62 -7.79
N PHE A 274 -17.06 -18.76 -8.47
CA PHE A 274 -17.24 -18.33 -9.86
C PHE A 274 -18.22 -17.16 -9.97
N ASP A 275 -18.44 -16.69 -11.20
CA ASP A 275 -19.55 -15.82 -11.59
C ASP A 275 -19.73 -14.49 -10.84
N CYS A 276 -18.62 -13.85 -10.47
CA CYS A 276 -18.65 -12.44 -10.03
C CYS A 276 -19.17 -11.51 -11.12
N LEU A 277 -19.37 -10.23 -10.81
CA LEU A 277 -19.79 -9.21 -11.79
C LEU A 277 -18.83 -9.01 -12.98
N THR A 278 -17.63 -9.62 -12.95
CA THR A 278 -16.67 -9.59 -14.07
C THR A 278 -16.28 -8.15 -14.44
N CYS A 279 -16.16 -7.27 -13.44
CA CYS A 279 -15.84 -5.85 -13.64
C CYS A 279 -14.33 -5.55 -13.77
N ASP A 280 -13.49 -6.58 -13.66
CA ASP A 280 -12.03 -6.58 -13.73
C ASP A 280 -11.26 -5.71 -12.74
N LYS A 281 -11.94 -4.92 -11.89
CA LYS A 281 -11.29 -3.97 -10.99
C LYS A 281 -10.21 -4.60 -10.11
N CYS A 282 -10.39 -5.84 -9.68
CA CYS A 282 -9.46 -6.54 -8.80
C CYS A 282 -8.10 -6.88 -9.44
N ILE A 283 -8.02 -6.91 -10.78
CA ILE A 283 -6.81 -7.23 -11.54
C ILE A 283 -5.82 -6.04 -11.47
N PRO A 284 -6.10 -4.85 -12.05
CA PRO A 284 -5.15 -3.74 -12.08
C PRO A 284 -4.94 -3.08 -10.71
N VAL A 285 -5.80 -3.36 -9.73
CA VAL A 285 -5.62 -2.85 -8.35
C VAL A 285 -4.77 -3.78 -7.49
N CYS A 286 -4.45 -5.00 -7.95
CA CYS A 286 -3.57 -5.89 -7.21
C CYS A 286 -2.13 -5.38 -7.29
N PRO A 287 -1.49 -4.98 -6.18
CA PRO A 287 -0.13 -4.42 -6.22
C PRO A 287 0.92 -5.46 -6.64
N ASN A 288 0.64 -6.74 -6.41
CA ASN A 288 1.53 -7.85 -6.74
C ASN A 288 1.11 -8.59 -8.03
N ASP A 289 0.14 -8.06 -8.77
CA ASP A 289 -0.39 -8.68 -10.00
C ASP A 289 -0.86 -10.14 -9.81
N ALA A 290 -1.39 -10.45 -8.62
CA ALA A 290 -1.79 -11.80 -8.25
C ALA A 290 -3.18 -12.19 -8.79
N ASN A 291 -4.04 -11.23 -9.15
CA ASN A 291 -5.36 -11.53 -9.69
C ASN A 291 -5.33 -11.51 -11.21
N PHE A 292 -5.91 -12.52 -11.87
CA PHE A 292 -5.89 -12.63 -13.33
C PHE A 292 -7.21 -13.18 -13.87
N ALA A 293 -7.46 -12.95 -15.16
CA ALA A 293 -8.61 -13.51 -15.86
C ALA A 293 -8.34 -14.95 -16.29
N LEU A 294 -9.26 -15.85 -15.96
CA LEU A 294 -9.25 -17.26 -16.32
C LEU A 294 -10.30 -17.51 -17.41
N LYS A 295 -9.86 -17.99 -18.58
CA LYS A 295 -10.72 -18.19 -19.76
C LYS A 295 -11.58 -19.46 -19.61
N ILE A 296 -12.63 -19.36 -18.81
CA ILE A 296 -13.70 -20.37 -18.74
C ILE A 296 -14.96 -19.71 -19.30
N SER A 297 -15.38 -20.14 -20.47
CA SER A 297 -16.60 -19.67 -21.12
C SER A 297 -17.85 -20.14 -20.37
N PRO A 298 -18.98 -19.45 -20.52
CA PRO A 298 -20.25 -19.92 -19.98
C PRO A 298 -20.53 -21.36 -20.41
N CYS A 299 -20.91 -22.19 -19.45
CA CYS A 299 -21.17 -23.61 -19.66
C CYS A 299 -22.21 -24.12 -18.68
N GLU A 300 -22.78 -25.27 -19.00
CA GLU A 300 -23.66 -26.05 -18.15
C GLU A 300 -23.10 -27.46 -18.12
N THR A 301 -22.64 -27.89 -16.95
CA THR A 301 -21.97 -29.19 -16.74
C THR A 301 -22.80 -30.02 -15.79
N GLU A 302 -23.20 -31.22 -16.22
CA GLU A 302 -23.88 -32.18 -15.35
C GLU A 302 -22.94 -32.65 -14.25
N ILE A 303 -23.42 -32.64 -13.01
CA ILE A 303 -22.69 -33.11 -11.84
C ILE A 303 -23.32 -34.42 -11.38
N LEU A 304 -22.52 -35.48 -11.42
CA LEU A 304 -22.93 -36.81 -10.98
C LEU A 304 -22.48 -37.05 -9.53
N GLU A 305 -23.37 -37.58 -8.71
CA GLU A 305 -23.02 -38.11 -7.39
C GLU A 305 -23.19 -39.63 -7.39
N PHE A 306 -22.09 -40.33 -7.14
CA PHE A 306 -22.05 -41.79 -7.14
C PHE A 306 -22.14 -42.34 -5.73
N LYS A 307 -22.81 -43.49 -5.58
CA LYS A 307 -22.82 -44.26 -4.33
C LYS A 307 -22.47 -45.71 -4.61
N GLN A 308 -21.55 -46.25 -3.81
CA GLN A 308 -21.17 -47.65 -3.85
C GLN A 308 -22.16 -48.49 -3.03
N ASN A 309 -22.76 -49.48 -3.66
CA ASN A 309 -23.71 -50.43 -3.08
C ASN A 309 -23.17 -51.87 -3.24
N ASN A 310 -23.86 -52.86 -2.66
CA ASN A 310 -23.49 -54.28 -2.76
C ASN A 310 -23.43 -54.81 -4.20
N SER A 311 -24.11 -54.14 -5.14
CA SER A 311 -24.19 -54.50 -6.56
C SER A 311 -23.21 -53.70 -7.46
N GLY A 312 -22.34 -52.88 -6.87
CA GLY A 312 -21.45 -51.97 -7.60
C GLY A 312 -21.83 -50.51 -7.42
N TRP A 313 -21.42 -49.67 -8.37
CA TRP A 313 -21.65 -48.22 -8.36
C TRP A 313 -22.97 -47.84 -9.03
N SER A 314 -23.61 -46.78 -8.54
CA SER A 314 -24.81 -46.22 -9.16
C SER A 314 -24.87 -44.71 -8.94
N VAL A 315 -25.44 -43.98 -9.89
CA VAL A 315 -25.74 -42.55 -9.74
C VAL A 315 -26.88 -42.39 -8.74
N HIS A 316 -26.63 -41.65 -7.67
CA HIS A 316 -27.58 -41.35 -6.61
C HIS A 316 -28.22 -39.97 -6.78
N VAL A 317 -27.46 -38.97 -7.25
CA VAL A 317 -27.93 -37.61 -7.51
C VAL A 317 -27.37 -37.12 -8.85
N ARG A 318 -28.19 -36.36 -9.58
CA ARG A 318 -27.78 -35.56 -10.74
C ARG A 318 -28.06 -34.10 -10.41
N ASP A 319 -27.04 -33.27 -10.52
CA ASP A 319 -27.11 -31.82 -10.32
C ASP A 319 -26.45 -31.12 -11.52
N THR A 320 -26.36 -29.81 -11.50
CA THR A 320 -25.81 -29.03 -12.62
C THR A 320 -25.01 -27.85 -12.12
N LEU A 321 -23.76 -27.75 -12.56
CA LEU A 321 -22.94 -26.56 -12.40
C LEU A 321 -23.14 -25.67 -13.62
N LYS A 322 -23.70 -24.49 -13.39
CA LYS A 322 -23.91 -23.49 -14.44
C LYS A 322 -22.98 -22.31 -14.22
N LEU A 323 -22.20 -21.98 -15.23
CA LEU A 323 -21.38 -20.78 -15.29
C LEU A 323 -21.96 -19.84 -16.36
N GLU A 324 -22.27 -18.62 -15.97
CA GLU A 324 -22.94 -17.64 -16.83
C GLU A 324 -22.03 -16.50 -17.28
N LYS A 325 -20.93 -16.24 -16.56
CA LYS A 325 -20.03 -15.14 -16.89
C LYS A 325 -19.06 -15.51 -18.00
N LYS A 326 -18.72 -14.50 -18.82
CA LYS A 326 -17.89 -14.63 -20.03
C LYS A 326 -16.51 -15.25 -19.74
N TYR A 327 -15.97 -14.96 -18.57
CA TYR A 327 -14.73 -15.51 -18.05
C TYR A 327 -14.77 -15.43 -16.53
N GLN A 328 -13.84 -16.15 -15.90
CA GLN A 328 -13.72 -16.22 -14.45
C GLN A 328 -12.49 -15.41 -14.02
N ILE A 329 -12.42 -15.08 -12.74
CA ILE A 329 -11.26 -14.41 -12.14
C ILE A 329 -10.63 -15.38 -11.17
N ALA A 330 -9.31 -15.45 -11.19
CA ALA A 330 -8.52 -16.30 -10.31
C ALA A 330 -7.45 -15.47 -9.58
N ASN A 331 -6.84 -16.09 -8.57
CA ASN A 331 -5.77 -15.54 -7.76
C ASN A 331 -4.55 -16.48 -7.80
N PHE A 332 -3.35 -15.92 -7.90
CA PHE A 332 -2.10 -16.66 -7.81
C PHE A 332 -1.53 -16.49 -6.40
N ALA A 333 -1.57 -17.57 -5.63
CA ALA A 333 -1.27 -17.59 -4.20
C ALA A 333 0.14 -17.09 -3.90
N ASP A 334 1.13 -17.54 -4.69
CA ASP A 334 2.55 -17.25 -4.43
C ASP A 334 2.89 -15.76 -4.57
N PHE A 335 2.07 -14.99 -5.29
CA PHE A 335 2.22 -13.53 -5.40
C PHE A 335 1.28 -12.77 -4.46
N CYS A 336 0.21 -13.40 -3.97
CA CYS A 336 -0.75 -12.75 -3.11
C CYS A 336 -0.20 -12.63 -1.67
N ASN A 337 -0.14 -11.40 -1.16
CA ASN A 337 0.17 -11.13 0.24
C ASN A 337 -1.08 -10.79 1.08
N GLU A 338 -2.27 -11.13 0.56
CA GLU A 338 -3.55 -10.94 1.24
C GLU A 338 -3.79 -9.52 1.79
N CYS A 339 -3.21 -8.50 1.14
CA CYS A 339 -3.31 -7.11 1.58
C CYS A 339 -4.76 -6.54 1.55
N GLY A 340 -5.73 -7.29 1.04
CA GLY A 340 -7.14 -6.88 0.98
C GLY A 340 -7.46 -5.75 0.00
N ASN A 341 -6.48 -5.18 -0.71
CA ASN A 341 -6.72 -4.04 -1.60
C ASN A 341 -7.78 -4.35 -2.66
N CYS A 342 -7.78 -5.56 -3.22
CA CYS A 342 -8.78 -5.97 -4.20
C CYS A 342 -10.21 -6.02 -3.66
N ASP A 343 -10.42 -6.24 -2.35
CA ASP A 343 -11.74 -6.21 -1.72
C ASP A 343 -12.30 -4.79 -1.66
N ILE A 344 -11.47 -3.81 -1.29
CA ILE A 344 -11.85 -2.39 -1.24
C ILE A 344 -12.39 -1.89 -2.59
N PHE A 345 -11.85 -2.39 -3.70
CA PHE A 345 -12.31 -2.03 -5.05
C PHE A 345 -13.36 -2.97 -5.63
N CYS A 346 -13.57 -4.15 -5.02
CA CYS A 346 -14.58 -5.09 -5.45
C CYS A 346 -15.98 -4.54 -5.13
N PRO A 347 -16.89 -4.46 -6.11
CA PRO A 347 -18.27 -4.06 -5.85
C PRO A 347 -19.05 -5.11 -5.03
N GLU A 348 -18.55 -6.34 -4.95
CA GLU A 348 -19.16 -7.46 -4.23
C GLU A 348 -18.42 -7.70 -2.92
N ASP A 349 -19.09 -8.36 -1.98
CA ASP A 349 -18.59 -8.61 -0.64
C ASP A 349 -17.76 -9.90 -0.55
N GLY A 350 -16.76 -9.92 0.33
CA GLY A 350 -15.96 -11.12 0.65
C GLY A 350 -14.55 -11.18 0.04
N GLY A 351 -14.21 -10.28 -0.89
CA GLY A 351 -12.84 -10.09 -1.36
C GLY A 351 -12.33 -11.13 -2.39
N PRO A 352 -11.82 -10.70 -3.56
CA PRO A 352 -11.31 -11.61 -4.58
C PRO A 352 -10.14 -12.50 -4.13
N PHE A 353 -9.24 -12.00 -3.29
CA PHE A 353 -8.09 -12.77 -2.80
C PHE A 353 -8.50 -13.98 -1.95
N LEU A 354 -9.68 -13.93 -1.33
CA LEU A 354 -10.17 -14.98 -0.43
C LEU A 354 -11.06 -15.98 -1.18
N LEU A 355 -12.00 -15.48 -1.98
CA LEU A 355 -13.10 -16.29 -2.51
C LEU A 355 -12.86 -16.82 -3.93
N LYS A 356 -11.94 -16.23 -4.70
CA LYS A 356 -11.69 -16.68 -6.08
C LYS A 356 -10.75 -17.89 -6.14
N PRO A 357 -10.83 -18.71 -7.20
CA PRO A 357 -9.98 -19.88 -7.40
C PRO A 357 -8.53 -19.46 -7.24
N ARG A 358 -7.85 -20.13 -6.31
CA ARG A 358 -6.47 -19.82 -5.94
C ARG A 358 -5.54 -20.86 -6.52
N PHE A 359 -4.47 -20.43 -7.18
CA PHE A 359 -3.47 -21.31 -7.78
C PHE A 359 -2.14 -21.20 -7.05
N PHE A 360 -1.55 -22.34 -6.71
CA PHE A 360 -0.19 -22.43 -6.16
C PHE A 360 0.76 -22.83 -7.29
N GLY A 361 1.90 -22.17 -7.39
CA GLY A 361 2.90 -22.45 -8.42
C GLY A 361 3.72 -23.71 -8.16
N THR A 362 3.79 -24.15 -6.90
CA THR A 362 4.53 -25.35 -6.48
C THR A 362 3.70 -26.25 -5.57
N LYS A 363 4.06 -27.54 -5.54
CA LYS A 363 3.47 -28.51 -4.62
C LYS A 363 3.79 -28.16 -3.17
N GLU A 364 5.00 -27.68 -2.94
CA GLU A 364 5.48 -27.22 -1.64
C GLU A 364 4.64 -26.06 -1.12
N SER A 365 4.33 -25.06 -1.97
CA SER A 365 3.42 -23.96 -1.61
C SER A 365 2.03 -24.48 -1.27
N PHE A 366 1.44 -25.35 -2.10
CA PHE A 366 0.12 -25.94 -1.85
C PHE A 366 0.08 -26.68 -0.49
N GLN A 367 1.12 -27.42 -0.15
CA GLN A 367 1.23 -28.17 1.11
C GLN A 367 1.54 -27.27 2.32
N LYS A 368 2.21 -26.13 2.11
CA LYS A 368 2.53 -25.18 3.19
C LYS A 368 1.29 -24.40 3.65
N PHE A 369 0.44 -23.99 2.71
CA PHE A 369 -0.75 -23.17 2.98
C PHE A 369 -2.00 -24.05 3.14
N THR A 370 -2.00 -24.93 4.14
CA THR A 370 -3.09 -25.91 4.37
C THR A 370 -4.44 -25.28 4.70
N ASN A 371 -4.44 -24.07 5.26
CA ASN A 371 -5.66 -23.32 5.60
C ASN A 371 -6.27 -22.58 4.40
N HIS A 372 -5.67 -22.71 3.21
CA HIS A 372 -6.14 -22.07 1.98
C HIS A 372 -6.60 -23.12 0.98
N ASP A 373 -7.86 -23.03 0.60
CA ASP A 373 -8.39 -23.76 -0.54
C ASP A 373 -7.75 -23.27 -1.85
N GLY A 374 -7.67 -24.15 -2.84
CA GLY A 374 -7.04 -23.83 -4.11
C GLY A 374 -6.53 -25.03 -4.88
N PHE A 375 -5.70 -24.76 -5.88
CA PHE A 375 -5.31 -25.70 -6.91
C PHE A 375 -3.80 -25.70 -7.13
N PHE A 376 -3.22 -26.88 -7.32
CA PHE A 376 -1.86 -27.05 -7.83
C PHE A 376 -1.89 -28.00 -9.02
N LEU A 377 -1.27 -27.60 -10.13
CA LEU A 377 -1.21 -28.39 -11.36
C LEU A 377 0.24 -28.83 -11.56
N GLU A 378 0.46 -30.13 -11.76
CA GLU A 378 1.80 -30.62 -12.13
C GLU A 378 2.19 -30.14 -13.53
N HIS A 379 3.49 -30.17 -13.85
CA HIS A 379 4.10 -29.51 -15.01
C HIS A 379 3.51 -29.91 -16.39
N ASN A 380 2.87 -31.08 -16.49
CA ASN A 380 2.18 -31.56 -17.69
C ASN A 380 0.65 -31.42 -17.62
N THR A 381 0.12 -30.87 -16.54
CA THR A 381 -1.31 -30.75 -16.23
C THR A 381 -2.08 -32.07 -16.24
N GLU A 382 -1.38 -33.22 -16.23
CA GLU A 382 -2.02 -34.55 -16.17
C GLU A 382 -2.57 -34.80 -14.77
N THR A 383 -1.90 -34.28 -13.74
CA THR A 383 -2.34 -34.32 -12.35
C THR A 383 -2.70 -32.94 -11.85
N VAL A 384 -3.88 -32.84 -11.23
CA VAL A 384 -4.39 -31.67 -10.54
C VAL A 384 -4.63 -32.04 -9.09
N PHE A 385 -4.13 -31.22 -8.19
CA PHE A 385 -4.46 -31.24 -6.78
C PHE A 385 -5.42 -30.09 -6.49
N GLY A 386 -6.47 -30.37 -5.73
CA GLY A 386 -7.48 -29.40 -5.32
C GLY A 386 -7.70 -29.49 -3.83
N ARG A 387 -7.89 -28.36 -3.16
CA ARG A 387 -8.35 -28.29 -1.78
C ARG A 387 -9.65 -27.52 -1.72
N PHE A 388 -10.67 -28.13 -1.13
CA PHE A 388 -12.00 -27.57 -0.95
C PHE A 388 -12.47 -27.84 0.47
N ASP A 389 -12.87 -26.81 1.19
CA ASP A 389 -13.26 -26.86 2.60
C ASP A 389 -12.21 -27.60 3.46
N GLY A 390 -10.92 -27.35 3.17
CA GLY A 390 -9.80 -27.98 3.86
C GLY A 390 -9.55 -29.47 3.52
N LYS A 391 -10.32 -30.05 2.58
CA LYS A 391 -10.16 -31.44 2.13
C LYS A 391 -9.40 -31.48 0.81
N GLU A 392 -8.40 -32.35 0.74
CA GLU A 392 -7.58 -32.52 -0.47
C GLU A 392 -8.14 -33.59 -1.40
N TYR A 393 -8.06 -33.29 -2.69
CA TYR A 393 -8.48 -34.14 -3.79
C TYR A 393 -7.38 -34.18 -4.84
N ARG A 394 -7.27 -35.30 -5.56
CA ARG A 394 -6.33 -35.47 -6.67
C ARG A 394 -7.05 -36.09 -7.86
N VAL A 395 -6.86 -35.45 -9.01
CA VAL A 395 -7.31 -35.95 -10.32
C VAL A 395 -6.07 -36.19 -11.16
N SER A 396 -5.87 -37.41 -11.66
CA SER A 396 -4.82 -37.75 -12.62
C SER A 396 -5.46 -38.34 -13.87
N VAL A 397 -5.06 -37.87 -15.05
CA VAL A 397 -5.61 -38.34 -16.33
C VAL A 397 -4.53 -39.00 -17.17
N THR A 398 -4.77 -40.26 -17.57
CA THR A 398 -3.85 -41.06 -18.37
C THR A 398 -4.63 -41.67 -19.54
N GLY A 399 -4.45 -41.12 -20.74
CA GLY A 399 -5.26 -41.48 -21.90
C GLY A 399 -6.73 -41.14 -21.66
N ASP A 400 -7.61 -42.13 -21.85
CA ASP A 400 -9.05 -41.99 -21.62
C ASP A 400 -9.48 -42.24 -20.17
N PHE A 401 -8.56 -42.65 -19.29
CA PHE A 401 -8.85 -42.96 -17.90
C PHE A 401 -8.51 -41.81 -16.96
N VAL A 402 -9.37 -41.64 -15.97
CA VAL A 402 -9.25 -40.68 -14.88
C VAL A 402 -9.12 -41.46 -13.58
N ASN A 403 -8.12 -41.13 -12.77
CA ASN A 403 -8.05 -41.50 -11.37
C ASN A 403 -8.45 -40.29 -10.53
N TYR A 404 -9.51 -40.42 -9.74
CA TYR A 404 -10.00 -39.38 -8.84
C TYR A 404 -10.01 -39.90 -7.41
N SER A 405 -9.34 -39.18 -6.53
CA SER A 405 -9.19 -39.56 -5.12
C SER A 405 -9.47 -38.37 -4.21
N GLY A 406 -10.00 -38.65 -3.04
CA GLY A 406 -10.31 -37.69 -1.98
C GLY A 406 -10.11 -38.32 -0.59
N PRO A 407 -10.62 -37.69 0.49
CA PRO A 407 -10.36 -38.14 1.86
C PRO A 407 -10.79 -39.58 2.18
N ASP A 408 -11.83 -40.08 1.51
CA ASP A 408 -12.45 -41.36 1.83
C ASP A 408 -12.85 -42.19 0.60
N PHE A 409 -12.31 -41.83 -0.58
CA PHE A 409 -12.48 -42.58 -1.81
C PHE A 409 -11.24 -42.54 -2.70
N ASP A 410 -11.08 -43.60 -3.49
CA ASP A 410 -10.12 -43.70 -4.59
C ASP A 410 -10.80 -44.48 -5.72
N ILE A 411 -11.09 -43.78 -6.82
CA ILE A 411 -11.86 -44.31 -7.94
C ILE A 411 -11.18 -44.04 -9.27
N GLN A 412 -11.48 -44.90 -10.24
CA GLN A 412 -11.08 -44.75 -11.62
C GLN A 412 -12.28 -44.88 -12.54
N PHE A 413 -12.27 -44.15 -13.65
CA PHE A 413 -13.32 -44.22 -14.67
C PHE A 413 -12.81 -43.73 -16.03
N SER A 414 -13.53 -44.09 -17.10
CA SER A 414 -13.34 -43.53 -18.43
C SER A 414 -13.96 -42.13 -18.49
N LYS A 415 -13.22 -41.16 -19.01
CA LYS A 415 -13.67 -39.77 -19.19
C LYS A 415 -14.98 -39.66 -19.98
N ASN A 416 -15.19 -40.57 -20.93
CA ASN A 416 -16.34 -40.51 -21.86
C ASN A 416 -17.54 -41.34 -21.37
N ASP A 417 -17.36 -42.16 -20.34
CA ASP A 417 -18.40 -43.05 -19.82
C ASP A 417 -18.23 -43.32 -18.31
N PRO A 418 -18.29 -42.28 -17.47
CA PRO A 418 -18.04 -42.42 -16.04
C PRO A 418 -19.04 -43.37 -15.37
N GLU A 419 -20.31 -43.33 -15.78
CA GLU A 419 -21.39 -44.09 -15.14
C GLU A 419 -21.21 -45.61 -15.23
N ASN A 420 -20.75 -46.11 -16.38
CA ASN A 420 -20.61 -47.55 -16.60
C ASN A 420 -19.20 -48.08 -16.29
N THR A 421 -18.22 -47.20 -16.13
CA THR A 421 -16.80 -47.60 -15.97
C THR A 421 -16.21 -47.27 -14.61
N ILE A 422 -16.94 -46.56 -13.74
CA ILE A 422 -16.50 -46.26 -12.39
C ILE A 422 -16.20 -47.53 -11.60
N ALA A 423 -15.00 -47.57 -11.04
CA ALA A 423 -14.48 -48.66 -10.21
C ALA A 423 -13.60 -48.09 -9.09
N GLY A 424 -13.44 -48.84 -8.01
CA GLY A 424 -12.69 -48.42 -6.83
C GLY A 424 -13.50 -48.52 -5.55
N GLU A 425 -13.08 -47.80 -4.52
CA GLU A 425 -13.66 -47.87 -3.18
C GLU A 425 -14.04 -46.47 -2.68
N ALA A 426 -15.18 -46.37 -2.00
CA ALA A 426 -15.56 -45.17 -1.25
C ALA A 426 -16.31 -45.53 0.03
N LYS A 427 -16.08 -44.75 1.09
CA LYS A 427 -16.82 -44.88 2.36
C LYS A 427 -18.14 -44.09 2.35
N SER A 428 -18.22 -43.02 1.57
CA SER A 428 -19.42 -42.21 1.37
C SER A 428 -19.80 -42.12 -0.11
N SER A 429 -20.85 -41.36 -0.43
CA SER A 429 -21.07 -40.94 -1.80
C SER A 429 -19.95 -40.02 -2.29
N VAL A 430 -19.70 -40.04 -3.60
CA VAL A 430 -18.66 -39.28 -4.27
C VAL A 430 -19.32 -38.32 -5.26
N SER A 431 -19.31 -37.03 -4.93
CA SER A 431 -19.76 -35.97 -5.84
C SER A 431 -18.67 -35.62 -6.84
N PHE A 432 -19.02 -35.53 -8.11
CA PHE A 432 -18.10 -35.11 -9.18
C PHE A 432 -17.99 -33.58 -9.29
N LEU A 433 -18.64 -32.79 -8.40
CA LEU A 433 -18.54 -31.33 -8.44
C LEU A 433 -17.09 -30.84 -8.41
N ASN A 434 -16.32 -31.31 -7.44
CA ASN A 434 -14.91 -30.92 -7.30
C ASN A 434 -14.07 -31.47 -8.46
N TYR A 435 -14.38 -32.66 -8.97
CA TYR A 435 -13.76 -33.20 -10.17
C TYR A 435 -13.96 -32.28 -11.38
N GLU A 436 -15.20 -31.88 -11.66
CA GLU A 436 -15.52 -31.00 -12.79
C GLU A 436 -14.84 -29.62 -12.63
N ILE A 437 -14.85 -29.04 -11.43
CA ILE A 437 -14.15 -27.77 -11.16
C ILE A 437 -12.64 -27.92 -11.41
N MET A 438 -12.01 -28.97 -10.89
CA MET A 438 -10.58 -29.23 -11.09
C MET A 438 -10.24 -29.42 -12.58
N GLN A 439 -11.12 -30.07 -13.33
CA GLN A 439 -10.97 -30.24 -14.78
C GLN A 439 -11.14 -28.94 -15.54
N MET A 440 -12.09 -28.08 -15.14
CA MET A 440 -12.22 -26.73 -15.69
C MET A 440 -10.94 -25.91 -15.44
N MET A 441 -10.38 -25.94 -14.22
CA MET A 441 -9.13 -25.23 -13.89
C MET A 441 -7.96 -25.75 -14.74
N ARG A 442 -7.87 -27.07 -14.87
CA ARG A 442 -6.86 -27.73 -15.71
C ARG A 442 -6.92 -27.25 -17.15
N THR A 443 -8.07 -27.41 -17.81
CA THR A 443 -8.26 -26.99 -19.21
C THR A 443 -7.97 -25.50 -19.37
N ALA A 444 -8.50 -24.66 -18.47
CA ALA A 444 -8.35 -23.23 -18.54
C ALA A 444 -6.90 -22.74 -18.36
N ILE A 445 -6.02 -23.53 -17.75
CA ILE A 445 -4.57 -23.26 -17.64
C ILE A 445 -3.80 -23.93 -18.78
N SER A 446 -4.13 -25.16 -19.18
CA SER A 446 -3.45 -25.87 -20.29
C SER A 446 -3.65 -25.15 -21.64
N ASP A 447 -4.84 -24.58 -21.89
CA ASP A 447 -5.16 -23.86 -23.14
C ASP A 447 -4.42 -22.50 -23.26
N THR A 448 -3.71 -22.09 -22.19
CA THR A 448 -3.02 -20.80 -22.10
C THR A 448 -1.67 -20.72 -22.78
N GLY A 449 -1.28 -21.79 -23.50
CA GLY A 449 -0.34 -21.68 -24.62
C GLY A 449 -0.73 -20.60 -25.66
N SER A 450 -1.96 -20.08 -25.57
CA SER A 450 -2.47 -18.90 -26.30
C SER A 450 -2.90 -17.73 -25.39
N GLY A 451 -2.10 -17.40 -24.37
CA GLY A 451 -2.11 -16.10 -23.69
C GLY A 451 -2.92 -16.02 -22.39
N SER A 452 -2.47 -16.72 -21.35
CA SER A 452 -2.68 -16.33 -19.94
C SER A 452 -1.32 -16.24 -19.25
N TYR A 453 -1.20 -15.33 -18.28
CA TYR A 453 0.07 -14.86 -17.71
C TYR A 453 0.75 -15.81 -16.71
N VAL A 454 0.39 -17.09 -16.70
CA VAL A 454 1.10 -18.10 -15.89
C VAL A 454 2.14 -18.76 -16.78
N SER A 455 3.34 -18.20 -16.87
CA SER A 455 4.46 -18.95 -17.45
C SER A 455 4.88 -20.01 -16.46
N VAL A 456 4.66 -21.27 -16.83
CA VAL A 456 5.31 -22.40 -16.17
C VAL A 456 6.79 -22.31 -16.52
N THR A 457 7.59 -21.75 -15.61
CA THR A 457 9.05 -21.81 -15.62
C THR A 457 9.55 -22.42 -14.33
#